data_AF-A0A7X8UFL7-F1
#
_entry.id   AF-A0A7X8UFL7-F1
#
_cell.length_a   1.000
_cell.length_b   1.000
_cell.length_c   1.000
_cell.angle_alpha   90.00
_cell.angle_beta   90.00
_cell.angle_gamma   90.00
#
_symmetry.space_group_name_H-M   'P 1'
#
loop_
_entity.id
_entity.type
_entity.pdbx_description
1 polymer ?
#
loop_
_entity_poly.entity_id
_entity_poly.type
_entity_poly.pdbx_seq_one_letter_code
_entity_poly.pdbx_strand_id
1 'polypeptide(L)'
;MTGGKWGDDEPGRRPESRGDIDCLYLSSGAGDYVPRYFAQVRIDFSDVRTGFRASIDLAKAVDLSTGAAELPWVDDMAVDVDPSRIGTSLPEGALPRPLPAFVDAPFLALMETQCVRYLLRAFAVRIYRNSELGVWSASGEALPEFVDRCLELAEGPMRGELDRLRDRYNRRLEQLREKCALPSGSEDLEEARLQSRSRDLFSRFSERIARLFLRGDLPPLPAAASDGSEQEERLRGLERDARREIAALRAQYEEKARALDEYRLHPNLKDIHFVRSGVLWMPRGA
;
A
#
# COMPACT_ATOMS: atom_id res chain seq x y z
N MET A 1 -53.70 -36.44 45.36
CA MET A 1 -53.58 -37.49 44.31
C MET A 1 -54.26 -36.89 43.09
N THR A 2 -53.67 -36.56 41.96
CA THR A 2 -52.45 -36.95 41.20
C THR A 2 -52.10 -35.72 40.34
N GLY A 3 -50.87 -35.21 40.24
CA GLY A 3 -49.69 -35.89 39.71
C GLY A 3 -49.59 -35.70 38.20
N GLY A 4 -49.24 -34.50 37.73
CA GLY A 4 -48.97 -34.19 36.32
C GLY A 4 -47.49 -33.89 36.12
N LYS A 5 -46.79 -34.83 35.47
CA LYS A 5 -45.35 -34.87 35.22
C LYS A 5 -44.83 -33.60 34.54
N TRP A 6 -43.79 -33.02 35.13
CA TRP A 6 -42.82 -32.17 34.43
C TRP A 6 -41.97 -33.08 33.56
N GLY A 7 -42.09 -32.94 32.24
CA GLY A 7 -41.27 -33.67 31.28
C GLY A 7 -39.96 -32.93 31.05
N ASP A 8 -38.91 -33.54 31.56
CA ASP A 8 -37.49 -33.45 31.18
C ASP A 8 -37.12 -32.51 30.02
N ASP A 9 -36.52 -31.38 30.35
CA ASP A 9 -35.58 -30.65 29.48
C ASP A 9 -34.27 -31.44 29.42
N GLU A 10 -34.03 -32.18 28.34
CA GLU A 10 -32.73 -32.81 28.08
C GLU A 10 -31.74 -31.80 27.46
N PRO A 11 -30.63 -31.44 28.14
CA PRO A 11 -29.54 -30.71 27.53
C PRO A 11 -28.73 -31.66 26.64
N GLY A 12 -28.83 -31.52 25.31
CA GLY A 12 -28.01 -32.32 24.39
C GLY A 12 -28.64 -32.66 23.05
N ARG A 13 -29.91 -32.28 22.78
CA ARG A 13 -30.45 -32.45 21.43
C ARG A 13 -29.78 -31.47 20.47
N ARG A 14 -29.24 -32.01 19.36
CA ARG A 14 -29.01 -31.23 18.14
C ARG A 14 -30.29 -30.42 17.88
N PRO A 15 -30.21 -29.10 17.61
CA PRO A 15 -31.36 -28.40 17.07
C PRO A 15 -31.76 -29.16 15.80
N GLU A 16 -32.95 -29.78 15.82
CA GLU A 16 -33.53 -30.42 14.66
C GLU A 16 -33.47 -29.40 13.52
N SER A 17 -32.85 -29.78 12.40
CA SER A 17 -32.73 -28.93 11.21
C SER A 17 -34.13 -28.52 10.78
N ARG A 18 -34.55 -27.31 11.16
CA ARG A 18 -35.73 -26.65 10.61
C ARG A 18 -35.39 -26.25 9.16
N GLY A 19 -35.46 -27.22 8.24
CA GLY A 19 -35.23 -27.03 6.81
C GLY A 19 -33.75 -27.04 6.36
N ASP A 20 -33.55 -26.64 5.09
CA ASP A 20 -32.28 -26.49 4.34
C ASP A 20 -31.29 -25.45 4.94
N ILE A 21 -31.31 -25.25 6.26
CA ILE A 21 -30.42 -24.30 6.93
C ILE A 21 -29.10 -24.99 7.26
N ASP A 22 -28.02 -24.47 6.67
CA ASP A 22 -26.65 -24.91 6.96
C ASP A 22 -26.28 -24.61 8.42
N CYS A 23 -26.09 -25.66 9.22
CA CYS A 23 -25.67 -25.56 10.62
C CYS A 23 -24.15 -25.75 10.75
N LEU A 24 -23.46 -24.73 11.23
CA LEU A 24 -22.00 -24.65 11.31
C LEU A 24 -21.54 -24.44 12.74
N TYR A 25 -20.34 -24.93 13.04
CA TYR A 25 -19.74 -24.78 14.36
C TYR A 25 -18.30 -24.28 14.24
N LEU A 26 -17.94 -23.31 15.08
CA LEU A 26 -16.56 -22.86 15.20
C LEU A 26 -15.77 -23.85 16.07
N SER A 27 -14.68 -24.40 15.54
CA SER A 27 -13.78 -25.36 16.21
C SER A 27 -12.96 -24.67 17.31
N SER A 28 -13.59 -24.32 18.44
CA SER A 28 -12.96 -23.50 19.48
C SER A 28 -13.53 -23.71 20.88
N GLY A 29 -12.96 -24.64 21.64
CA GLY A 29 -13.15 -24.74 23.08
C GLY A 29 -14.49 -25.33 23.53
N ALA A 30 -14.63 -25.49 24.86
CA ALA A 30 -15.84 -25.95 25.52
C ALA A 30 -16.65 -24.77 26.09
N GLY A 31 -17.96 -24.94 26.29
CA GLY A 31 -18.83 -23.94 26.91
C GLY A 31 -20.03 -23.50 26.07
N ASP A 32 -20.60 -22.33 26.41
CA ASP A 32 -21.82 -21.79 25.79
C ASP A 32 -21.57 -21.29 24.36
N TYR A 33 -22.23 -21.93 23.40
CA TYR A 33 -22.22 -21.54 21.99
C TYR A 33 -23.50 -20.81 21.61
N VAL A 34 -23.37 -19.62 21.04
CA VAL A 34 -24.49 -18.76 20.64
C VAL A 34 -24.65 -18.82 19.11
N PRO A 35 -25.88 -18.98 18.59
CA PRO A 35 -26.13 -18.95 17.16
C PRO A 35 -25.94 -17.52 16.61
N ARG A 36 -25.13 -17.40 15.55
CA ARG A 36 -24.93 -16.19 14.77
C ARG A 36 -25.23 -16.48 13.30
N TYR A 37 -25.69 -15.49 12.56
CA TYR A 37 -25.77 -15.57 11.10
C TYR A 37 -24.34 -15.57 10.56
N PHE A 38 -24.04 -16.41 9.59
CA PHE A 38 -22.73 -16.52 8.98
C PHE A 38 -22.82 -16.37 7.46
N ALA A 39 -21.88 -15.62 6.90
CA ALA A 39 -21.69 -15.51 5.46
C ALA A 39 -20.20 -15.54 5.11
N GLN A 40 -19.84 -16.47 4.23
CA GLN A 40 -18.58 -16.50 3.51
C GLN A 40 -18.82 -15.96 2.10
N VAL A 41 -18.09 -14.91 1.75
CA VAL A 41 -18.29 -14.14 0.54
C VAL A 41 -16.95 -13.97 -0.16
N ARG A 42 -16.93 -14.22 -1.47
CA ARG A 42 -15.83 -13.89 -2.37
C ARG A 42 -16.18 -12.60 -3.11
N ILE A 43 -15.24 -11.65 -3.12
CA ILE A 43 -15.40 -10.37 -3.82
C ILE A 43 -14.33 -10.29 -4.91
N ASP A 44 -14.78 -10.24 -6.16
CA ASP A 44 -13.91 -10.20 -7.34
C ASP A 44 -13.82 -8.78 -7.89
N PHE A 45 -12.75 -8.07 -7.53
CA PHE A 45 -12.46 -6.75 -8.07
C PHE A 45 -11.88 -6.87 -9.47
N SER A 46 -12.48 -6.12 -10.41
CA SER A 46 -11.92 -5.88 -11.74
C SER A 46 -12.21 -4.44 -12.17
N ASP A 47 -11.30 -3.51 -11.84
CA ASP A 47 -11.38 -2.13 -12.31
C ASP A 47 -10.42 -1.91 -13.50
N VAL A 48 -11.00 -1.68 -14.68
CA VAL A 48 -10.26 -1.46 -15.93
C VAL A 48 -9.47 -0.16 -15.88
N ARG A 49 -9.96 0.86 -15.16
CA ARG A 49 -9.33 2.18 -15.12
C ARG A 49 -8.02 2.18 -14.34
N THR A 50 -7.99 1.45 -13.23
CA THR A 50 -6.81 1.32 -12.36
C THR A 50 -5.95 0.10 -12.72
N GLY A 51 -6.51 -0.85 -13.49
CA GLY A 51 -5.88 -2.15 -13.74
C GLY A 51 -5.96 -3.09 -12.54
N PHE A 52 -6.64 -2.68 -11.46
CA PHE A 52 -6.74 -3.46 -10.23
C PHE A 52 -7.58 -4.70 -10.44
N ARG A 53 -6.98 -5.87 -10.17
CA ARG A 53 -7.66 -7.17 -10.19
C ARG A 53 -7.29 -7.97 -8.96
N ALA A 54 -8.30 -8.37 -8.19
CA ALA A 54 -8.10 -9.11 -6.95
C ALA A 54 -9.37 -9.88 -6.58
N SER A 55 -9.20 -11.08 -6.05
CA SER A 55 -10.27 -11.83 -5.41
C SER A 55 -10.02 -11.83 -3.91
N ILE A 56 -10.97 -11.34 -3.13
CA ILE A 56 -10.88 -11.28 -1.67
C ILE A 56 -11.95 -12.17 -1.07
N ASP A 57 -11.53 -13.16 -0.28
CA ASP A 57 -12.43 -14.02 0.48
C ASP A 57 -12.62 -13.43 1.88
N LEU A 58 -13.88 -13.20 2.25
CA LEU A 58 -14.30 -12.68 3.56
C LEU A 58 -15.23 -13.69 4.22
N ALA A 59 -15.17 -13.75 5.54
CA ALA A 59 -16.12 -14.53 6.33
C ALA A 59 -16.53 -13.72 7.55
N LYS A 60 -17.83 -13.43 7.63
CA LYS A 60 -18.41 -12.56 8.65
C LYS A 60 -19.52 -13.30 9.40
N ALA A 61 -19.63 -13.05 10.69
CA ALA A 61 -20.74 -13.51 11.51
C ALA A 61 -21.41 -12.35 12.27
N VAL A 62 -22.74 -12.40 12.39
CA VAL A 62 -23.55 -11.37 13.07
C VAL A 62 -24.49 -12.03 14.06
N ASP A 63 -24.65 -11.44 15.24
CA ASP A 63 -25.54 -11.97 16.27
C ASP A 63 -27.00 -12.02 15.79
N LEU A 64 -27.66 -13.16 16.03
CA LEU A 64 -29.07 -13.36 15.74
C LEU A 64 -29.98 -12.89 16.88
N SER A 65 -29.43 -12.56 18.06
CA SER A 65 -30.18 -12.32 19.29
C SER A 65 -31.20 -11.17 19.24
N THR A 66 -31.09 -10.24 18.29
CA THR A 66 -31.92 -9.03 18.24
C THR A 66 -33.18 -9.15 17.38
N GLY A 67 -33.40 -10.24 16.64
CA GLY A 67 -34.57 -10.40 15.75
C GLY A 67 -34.66 -9.33 14.65
N ALA A 68 -33.62 -8.53 14.48
CA ALA A 68 -33.65 -7.28 13.75
C ALA A 68 -32.98 -7.45 12.37
N ALA A 69 -33.51 -8.36 11.55
CA ALA A 69 -33.05 -8.54 10.16
C ALA A 69 -33.18 -7.27 9.30
N GLU A 70 -33.98 -6.30 9.74
CA GLU A 70 -34.16 -5.03 9.04
C GLU A 70 -33.12 -3.97 9.42
N LEU A 71 -32.36 -4.16 10.51
CA LEU A 71 -31.34 -3.19 10.90
C LEU A 71 -30.16 -3.22 9.92
N PRO A 72 -29.69 -2.06 9.46
CA PRO A 72 -28.50 -1.99 8.63
C PRO A 72 -27.31 -2.46 9.47
N TRP A 73 -26.61 -3.50 9.00
CA TRP A 73 -25.41 -3.95 9.72
C TRP A 73 -24.38 -2.84 9.79
N VAL A 74 -23.80 -2.65 10.97
CA VAL A 74 -22.64 -1.78 11.18
C VAL A 74 -21.42 -2.62 11.50
N ASP A 75 -20.24 -2.01 11.42
CA ASP A 75 -18.97 -2.73 11.57
C ASP A 75 -18.88 -3.47 12.92
N ASP A 76 -19.32 -2.81 14.00
CA ASP A 76 -19.32 -3.38 15.36
C ASP A 76 -20.26 -4.59 15.54
N MET A 77 -21.19 -4.81 14.60
CA MET A 77 -22.10 -5.97 14.65
C MET A 77 -21.52 -7.19 13.95
N ALA A 78 -20.52 -7.02 13.08
CA ALA A 78 -19.95 -8.08 12.25
C ALA A 78 -18.60 -8.52 12.80
N VAL A 79 -18.48 -9.81 13.09
CA VAL A 79 -17.24 -10.43 13.58
C VAL A 79 -16.58 -11.18 12.44
N ASP A 80 -15.27 -10.98 12.27
CA ASP A 80 -14.46 -11.76 11.34
C ASP A 80 -14.31 -13.20 11.83
N VAL A 81 -14.56 -14.14 10.93
CA VAL A 81 -14.45 -15.58 11.22
C VAL A 81 -13.44 -16.19 10.28
N ASP A 82 -12.52 -16.98 10.81
CA ASP A 82 -11.61 -17.79 10.00
C ASP A 82 -12.37 -18.99 9.40
N PRO A 83 -12.54 -19.07 8.06
CA PRO A 83 -13.25 -20.16 7.41
C PRO A 83 -12.64 -21.54 7.69
N SER A 84 -11.33 -21.62 7.91
CA SER A 84 -10.62 -22.88 8.13
C SER A 84 -10.98 -23.55 9.46
N ARG A 85 -11.51 -22.76 10.41
CA ARG A 85 -11.92 -23.22 11.74
C ARG A 85 -13.38 -23.66 11.78
N ILE A 86 -14.11 -23.55 10.68
CA ILE A 86 -15.54 -23.87 10.62
C ILE A 86 -15.73 -25.34 10.25
N GLY A 87 -16.47 -26.06 11.10
CA GLY A 87 -16.85 -27.45 10.89
C GLY A 87 -18.37 -27.65 10.88
N THR A 88 -18.80 -28.84 10.48
CA THR A 88 -20.21 -29.27 10.56
C THR A 88 -20.51 -30.09 11.82
N SER A 89 -19.47 -30.49 12.56
CA SER A 89 -19.59 -31.22 13.82
C SER A 89 -19.49 -30.28 15.01
N LEU A 90 -20.37 -30.45 15.99
CA LEU A 90 -20.30 -29.78 17.28
C LEU A 90 -19.00 -30.17 18.01
N PRO A 91 -18.19 -29.21 18.47
CA PRO A 91 -16.98 -29.50 19.25
C PRO A 91 -17.29 -30.21 20.58
N GLU A 92 -16.33 -30.99 21.07
CA GLU A 92 -16.47 -31.71 22.33
C GLU A 92 -16.60 -30.73 23.51
N GLY A 93 -17.62 -30.93 24.35
CA GLY A 93 -17.91 -30.04 25.48
C GLY A 93 -18.59 -28.71 25.11
N ALA A 94 -18.98 -28.50 23.85
CA ALA A 94 -19.78 -27.34 23.45
C ALA A 94 -21.26 -27.53 23.79
N LEU A 95 -21.88 -26.50 24.36
CA LEU A 95 -23.29 -26.44 24.70
C LEU A 95 -23.99 -25.45 23.76
N PRO A 96 -24.60 -25.92 22.65
CA PRO A 96 -25.25 -25.04 21.69
C PRO A 96 -26.55 -24.49 22.28
N ARG A 97 -26.68 -23.16 22.29
CA ARG A 97 -27.96 -22.52 22.58
C ARG A 97 -28.97 -22.77 21.46
N PRO A 98 -30.27 -22.84 21.81
CA PRO A 98 -31.32 -23.05 20.82
C PRO A 98 -31.36 -21.90 19.81
N LEU A 99 -31.69 -22.23 18.57
CA LEU A 99 -31.91 -21.24 17.53
C LEU A 99 -33.17 -20.43 17.86
N PRO A 100 -33.15 -19.09 17.73
CA PRO A 100 -34.36 -18.29 17.93
C PRO A 100 -35.47 -18.70 16.97
N ALA A 101 -36.72 -18.70 17.44
CA ALA A 101 -37.86 -19.25 16.71
C ALA A 101 -38.20 -18.52 15.40
N PHE A 102 -37.77 -17.26 15.27
CA PHE A 102 -37.95 -16.43 14.07
C PHE A 102 -36.92 -16.69 12.96
N VAL A 103 -35.88 -17.50 13.23
CA VAL A 103 -34.87 -17.81 12.22
C VAL A 103 -35.40 -18.94 11.33
N ASP A 104 -35.72 -18.57 10.10
CA ASP A 104 -36.15 -19.45 9.01
C ASP A 104 -35.42 -19.12 7.70
N ALA A 105 -35.68 -19.87 6.63
CA ALA A 105 -35.03 -19.63 5.34
C ALA A 105 -35.30 -18.22 4.76
N PRO A 106 -36.54 -17.67 4.78
CA PRO A 106 -36.80 -16.28 4.42
C PRO A 106 -35.98 -15.27 5.22
N PHE A 107 -35.85 -15.46 6.54
CA PHE A 107 -35.03 -14.61 7.39
C PHE A 107 -33.55 -14.63 6.96
N LEU A 108 -32.99 -15.80 6.65
CA LEU A 108 -31.60 -15.91 6.19
C LEU A 108 -31.38 -15.22 4.83
N ALA A 109 -32.32 -15.30 3.91
CA ALA A 109 -32.25 -14.58 2.63
C ALA A 109 -32.29 -13.04 2.82
N LEU A 110 -33.03 -12.55 3.82
CA LEU A 110 -32.96 -11.13 4.21
C LEU A 110 -31.58 -10.77 4.78
N MET A 111 -30.99 -11.64 5.60
CA MET A 111 -29.65 -11.44 6.15
C MET A 111 -28.56 -11.43 5.07
N GLU A 112 -28.66 -12.26 4.03
CA GLU A 112 -27.80 -12.19 2.84
C GLU A 112 -27.91 -10.82 2.16
N THR A 113 -29.14 -10.34 1.95
CA THR A 113 -29.37 -9.01 1.35
C THR A 113 -28.75 -7.90 2.19
N GLN A 114 -28.84 -7.98 3.53
CA GLN A 114 -28.20 -7.01 4.42
C GLN A 114 -26.68 -7.10 4.39
N CYS A 115 -26.14 -8.32 4.34
CA CYS A 115 -24.70 -8.56 4.21
C CYS A 115 -24.15 -7.88 2.95
N VAL A 116 -24.81 -8.06 1.79
CA VAL A 116 -24.44 -7.38 0.54
C VAL A 116 -24.48 -5.87 0.71
N ARG A 117 -25.56 -5.31 1.26
CA ARG A 117 -25.69 -3.85 1.49
C ARG A 117 -24.60 -3.32 2.41
N TYR A 118 -24.23 -4.08 3.43
CA TYR A 118 -23.12 -3.75 4.31
C TYR A 118 -21.79 -3.75 3.57
N LEU A 119 -21.49 -4.80 2.80
CA LEU A 119 -20.26 -4.88 2.01
C LEU A 119 -20.15 -3.71 1.01
N LEU A 120 -21.23 -3.38 0.31
CA LEU A 120 -21.24 -2.25 -0.62
C LEU A 120 -20.96 -0.89 0.07
N ARG A 121 -21.35 -0.73 1.34
CA ARG A 121 -21.18 0.53 2.09
C ARG A 121 -19.85 0.60 2.83
N ALA A 122 -19.52 -0.46 3.56
CA ALA A 122 -18.42 -0.45 4.53
C ALA A 122 -17.13 -1.05 3.95
N PHE A 123 -17.24 -2.00 3.01
CA PHE A 123 -16.07 -2.64 2.45
C PHE A 123 -15.47 -1.79 1.32
N ALA A 124 -14.18 -1.50 1.44
CA ALA A 124 -13.42 -0.83 0.41
C ALA A 124 -11.97 -1.32 0.44
N VAL A 125 -11.41 -1.55 -0.75
CA VAL A 125 -9.99 -1.84 -0.90
C VAL A 125 -9.25 -0.53 -1.10
N ARG A 126 -8.16 -0.36 -0.36
CA ARG A 126 -7.25 0.78 -0.52
C ARG A 126 -6.26 0.47 -1.62
N ILE A 127 -6.18 1.37 -2.57
CA ILE A 127 -5.16 1.37 -3.62
C ILE A 127 -4.49 2.74 -3.63
N TYR A 128 -3.25 2.78 -4.06
CA TYR A 128 -2.47 4.00 -4.13
C TYR A 128 -2.26 4.41 -5.58
N ARG A 129 -2.21 5.72 -5.82
CA ARG A 129 -1.91 6.29 -7.13
C ARG A 129 -0.78 7.29 -6.99
N ASN A 130 0.18 7.23 -7.89
CA ASN A 130 1.08 8.35 -8.11
C ASN A 130 0.56 9.15 -9.31
N SER A 131 0.09 10.36 -9.09
CA SER A 131 -0.53 11.19 -10.13
C SER A 131 0.52 11.77 -11.10
N GLU A 132 1.72 12.07 -10.62
CA GLU A 132 2.84 12.61 -11.41
C GLU A 132 3.45 11.56 -12.37
N LEU A 133 3.58 10.31 -11.91
CA LEU A 133 4.11 9.19 -12.68
C LEU A 133 3.01 8.42 -13.43
N GLY A 134 1.73 8.65 -13.11
CA GLY A 134 0.60 8.00 -13.76
C GLY A 134 0.47 6.51 -13.45
N VAL A 135 1.01 6.04 -12.32
CA VAL A 135 1.03 4.62 -11.93
C VAL A 135 0.13 4.33 -10.74
N TRP A 136 -0.35 3.08 -10.67
CA TRP A 136 -1.24 2.56 -9.63
C TRP A 136 -0.57 1.43 -8.85
N SER A 137 -0.97 1.27 -7.59
CA SER A 137 -0.52 0.15 -6.75
C SER A 137 -1.05 -1.18 -7.25
N ALA A 138 -0.27 -2.24 -7.05
CA ALA A 138 -0.72 -3.61 -7.28
C ALA A 138 -1.68 -4.07 -6.17
N SER A 139 -2.29 -5.24 -6.36
CA SER A 139 -3.18 -5.85 -5.38
C SER A 139 -2.43 -6.26 -4.12
N GLY A 140 -2.84 -5.74 -2.96
CA GLY A 140 -2.22 -6.03 -1.67
C GLY A 140 -0.83 -5.44 -1.46
N GLU A 141 -0.33 -4.61 -2.38
CA GLU A 141 0.97 -3.95 -2.26
C GLU A 141 0.96 -2.99 -1.07
N ALA A 142 1.97 -3.10 -0.22
CA ALA A 142 2.10 -2.20 0.92
C ALA A 142 2.52 -0.80 0.43
N LEU A 143 2.06 0.25 1.14
CA LEU A 143 2.48 1.63 0.84
C LEU A 143 4.00 1.81 0.66
N PRO A 144 4.88 1.29 1.54
CA PRO A 144 6.33 1.44 1.34
C PRO A 144 6.83 0.76 0.05
N GLU A 145 6.31 -0.42 -0.29
CA GLU A 145 6.69 -1.13 -1.53
C GLU A 145 6.27 -0.33 -2.77
N PHE A 146 5.09 0.30 -2.72
CA PHE A 146 4.62 1.16 -3.81
C PHE A 146 5.47 2.43 -3.96
N VAL A 147 5.91 3.04 -2.85
CA VAL A 147 6.82 4.19 -2.86
C VAL A 147 8.16 3.81 -3.50
N ASP A 148 8.74 2.67 -3.13
CA ASP A 148 10.00 2.20 -3.68
C ASP A 148 9.89 1.97 -5.19
N ARG A 149 8.79 1.35 -5.64
CA ARG A 149 8.51 1.19 -7.07
C ARG A 149 8.34 2.52 -7.80
N CYS A 150 7.73 3.53 -7.17
CA CYS A 150 7.64 4.87 -7.74
C CYS A 150 9.02 5.54 -7.85
N LEU A 151 9.90 5.35 -6.86
CA LEU A 151 11.27 5.86 -6.90
C LEU A 151 12.07 5.21 -8.03
N GLU A 152 11.99 3.90 -8.19
CA GLU A 152 12.63 3.16 -9.29
C GLU A 152 12.18 3.67 -10.66
N LEU A 153 10.88 3.91 -10.84
CA LEU A 153 10.33 4.45 -12.08
C LEU A 153 10.78 5.89 -12.35
N ALA A 154 10.98 6.68 -11.30
CA ALA A 154 11.48 8.05 -11.39
C ALA A 154 12.98 8.11 -11.75
N GLU A 155 13.76 7.05 -11.47
CA GLU A 155 15.22 7.05 -11.74
C GLU A 155 15.57 7.23 -13.21
N GLY A 156 14.82 6.60 -14.11
CA GLY A 156 15.08 6.66 -15.56
C GLY A 156 15.00 8.08 -16.11
N PRO A 157 13.85 8.77 -15.98
CA PRO A 157 13.71 10.16 -16.39
C PRO A 157 14.70 11.10 -15.67
N MET A 158 14.91 10.90 -14.37
CA MET A 158 15.89 11.67 -13.59
C MET A 158 17.30 11.53 -14.17
N ARG A 159 17.73 10.32 -14.53
CA ARG A 159 19.05 10.08 -15.14
C ARG A 159 19.17 10.79 -16.49
N GLY A 160 18.12 10.77 -17.31
CA GLY A 160 18.09 11.52 -18.57
C GLY A 160 18.25 13.03 -18.38
N GLU A 161 17.65 13.61 -17.34
CA GLU A 161 17.83 15.02 -17.01
C GLU A 161 19.21 15.32 -16.41
N LEU A 162 19.75 14.42 -15.60
CA LEU A 162 21.13 14.50 -15.09
C LEU A 162 22.16 14.49 -16.22
N ASP A 163 21.96 13.67 -17.27
CA ASP A 163 22.85 13.66 -18.44
C ASP A 163 22.79 14.99 -19.20
N ARG A 164 21.60 15.57 -19.40
CA ARG A 164 21.45 16.90 -20.01
C ARG A 164 22.12 17.99 -19.17
N LEU A 165 22.02 17.88 -17.85
CA LEU A 165 22.65 18.79 -16.91
C LEU A 165 24.18 18.66 -16.99
N ARG A 166 24.70 17.43 -17.04
CA ARG A 166 26.13 17.15 -17.25
C ARG A 166 26.65 17.82 -18.52
N ASP A 167 25.95 17.67 -19.64
CA ASP A 167 26.36 18.26 -20.91
C ASP A 167 26.37 19.79 -20.87
N ARG A 168 25.39 20.42 -20.19
CA ARG A 168 25.35 21.87 -19.97
C ARG A 168 26.57 22.35 -19.19
N TYR A 169 26.93 21.65 -18.12
CA TYR A 169 28.07 22.00 -17.27
C TYR A 169 29.42 21.75 -17.96
N ASN A 170 29.53 20.69 -18.76
CA ASN A 170 30.71 20.45 -19.61
C ASN A 170 30.92 21.58 -20.63
N ARG A 171 29.85 22.08 -21.26
CA ARG A 171 29.94 23.24 -22.16
C ARG A 171 30.38 24.50 -21.41
N ARG A 172 29.86 24.75 -20.20
CA ARG A 172 30.27 25.89 -19.37
C ARG A 172 31.75 25.80 -18.94
N LEU A 173 32.22 24.60 -18.62
CA LEU A 173 33.64 24.34 -18.33
C LEU A 173 34.52 24.66 -19.54
N GLU A 174 34.14 24.19 -20.73
CA GLU A 174 34.92 24.44 -21.94
C GLU A 174 34.95 25.92 -22.30
N GLN A 175 33.82 26.63 -22.16
CA GLN A 175 33.79 28.09 -22.34
C GLN A 175 34.68 28.84 -21.34
N LEU A 176 34.75 28.39 -20.09
CA LEU A 176 35.68 28.97 -19.10
C LEU A 176 37.13 28.67 -19.48
N ARG A 177 37.41 27.47 -19.98
CA ARG A 177 38.74 27.07 -20.45
C ARG A 177 39.19 27.91 -21.64
N GLU A 178 38.34 28.08 -22.65
CA GLU A 178 38.61 28.92 -23.82
C GLU A 178 38.87 30.38 -23.42
N LYS A 179 38.05 30.93 -22.51
CA LYS A 179 38.24 32.30 -21.98
C LYS A 179 39.57 32.47 -21.23
N CYS A 180 40.05 31.42 -20.56
CA CYS A 180 41.32 31.44 -19.84
C CYS A 180 42.54 31.14 -20.72
N ALA A 181 42.33 30.63 -21.95
CA ALA A 181 43.40 30.27 -22.88
C ALA A 181 43.76 31.39 -23.88
N LEU A 182 43.02 32.51 -23.89
CA LEU A 182 43.32 33.68 -24.72
C LEU A 182 44.61 34.37 -24.23
N PRO A 183 45.66 34.47 -25.07
CA PRO A 183 47.00 34.85 -24.64
C PRO A 183 47.11 36.35 -24.35
N SER A 184 47.76 36.68 -23.23
CA SER A 184 48.21 38.02 -22.88
C SER A 184 49.69 38.08 -23.29
N GLY A 185 50.00 38.58 -24.48
CA GLY A 185 51.33 38.42 -25.07
C GLY A 185 52.47 38.92 -24.18
N SER A 186 53.31 38.00 -23.66
CA SER A 186 54.78 38.07 -23.60
C SER A 186 55.38 36.96 -22.69
N GLU A 187 56.52 36.43 -23.14
CA GLU A 187 57.53 35.58 -22.46
C GLU A 187 57.26 34.06 -22.24
N ASP A 188 57.88 33.27 -23.14
CA ASP A 188 57.68 31.86 -23.51
C ASP A 188 57.97 30.75 -22.46
N LEU A 189 58.16 31.06 -21.17
CA LEU A 189 58.47 30.03 -20.14
C LEU A 189 57.58 30.09 -18.90
N GLU A 190 57.27 31.29 -18.43
CA GLU A 190 56.27 31.53 -17.38
C GLU A 190 54.87 31.15 -17.90
N GLU A 191 54.56 31.49 -19.15
CA GLU A 191 53.27 31.22 -19.79
C GLU A 191 53.00 29.71 -19.93
N ALA A 192 54.03 28.93 -20.28
CA ALA A 192 53.94 27.46 -20.36
C ALA A 192 53.65 26.81 -18.99
N ARG A 193 54.22 27.35 -17.89
CA ARG A 193 53.97 26.89 -16.52
C ARG A 193 52.55 27.24 -16.06
N LEU A 194 52.08 28.45 -16.37
CA LEU A 194 50.71 28.90 -16.05
C LEU A 194 49.67 28.08 -16.81
N GLN A 195 49.90 27.81 -18.11
CA GLN A 195 49.02 26.96 -18.91
C GLN A 195 48.96 25.53 -18.38
N SER A 196 50.09 24.96 -17.94
CA SER A 196 50.13 23.62 -17.34
C SER A 196 49.32 23.56 -16.03
N ARG A 197 49.50 24.55 -15.14
CA ARG A 197 48.71 24.66 -13.90
C ARG A 197 47.22 24.83 -14.18
N SER A 198 46.87 25.68 -15.14
CA SER A 198 45.48 25.87 -15.56
C SER A 198 44.87 24.57 -16.08
N ARG A 199 45.58 23.85 -16.98
CA ARG A 199 45.14 22.56 -17.51
C ARG A 199 44.91 21.52 -16.39
N ASP A 200 45.80 21.45 -15.41
CA ASP A 200 45.65 20.55 -14.26
C ASP A 200 44.43 20.93 -13.40
N LEU A 201 44.20 22.23 -13.16
CA LEU A 201 43.00 22.72 -12.46
C LEU A 201 41.72 22.32 -13.20
N PHE A 202 41.63 22.61 -14.49
CA PHE A 202 40.47 22.24 -15.31
C PHE A 202 40.23 20.73 -15.33
N SER A 203 41.30 19.92 -15.43
CA SER A 203 41.20 18.47 -15.38
C SER A 203 40.65 17.97 -14.04
N ARG A 204 41.14 18.50 -12.91
CA ARG A 204 40.63 18.18 -11.57
C ARG A 204 39.16 18.55 -11.39
N PHE A 205 38.75 19.72 -11.86
CA PHE A 205 37.35 20.15 -11.77
C PHE A 205 36.42 19.36 -12.70
N SER A 206 36.88 19.04 -13.91
CA SER A 206 36.17 18.17 -14.84
C SER A 206 35.93 16.79 -14.21
N GLU A 207 36.94 16.19 -13.60
CA GLU A 207 36.81 14.91 -12.91
C GLU A 207 35.85 14.99 -11.72
N ARG A 208 35.92 16.05 -10.91
CA ARG A 208 34.99 16.27 -9.80
C ARG A 208 33.55 16.38 -10.29
N ILE A 209 33.31 17.19 -11.32
CA ILE A 209 31.98 17.37 -11.89
C ILE A 209 31.47 16.05 -12.47
N ALA A 210 32.29 15.31 -13.23
CA ALA A 210 31.92 13.99 -13.73
C ALA A 210 31.54 13.01 -12.60
N ARG A 211 32.29 12.99 -11.49
CA ARG A 211 32.00 12.16 -10.32
C ARG A 211 30.65 12.50 -9.66
N LEU A 212 30.27 13.78 -9.61
CA LEU A 212 28.96 14.20 -9.06
C LEU A 212 27.78 13.59 -9.84
N PHE A 213 27.93 13.42 -11.15
CA PHE A 213 26.89 12.85 -12.01
C PHE A 213 26.89 11.30 -12.03
N LEU A 214 28.03 10.67 -11.76
CA LEU A 214 28.19 9.20 -11.83
C LEU A 214 27.76 8.48 -10.54
N ARG A 215 28.12 8.99 -9.37
CA ARG A 215 28.04 8.20 -8.12
C ARG A 215 26.80 8.41 -7.28
N GLY A 216 25.94 9.37 -7.59
CA GLY A 216 24.84 9.68 -6.69
C GLY A 216 25.31 10.43 -5.43
N ASP A 217 26.48 10.14 -4.88
CA ASP A 217 26.92 10.81 -3.67
C ASP A 217 27.42 12.23 -3.95
N LEU A 218 26.92 13.18 -3.16
CA LEU A 218 27.42 14.54 -3.06
C LEU A 218 28.45 14.56 -1.91
N PRO A 219 29.74 14.21 -2.15
CA PRO A 219 30.73 14.31 -1.09
C PRO A 219 30.79 15.74 -0.57
N PRO A 220 31.03 15.95 0.74
CA PRO A 220 31.14 17.28 1.32
C PRO A 220 32.14 18.14 0.55
N LEU A 221 31.84 19.44 0.40
CA LEU A 221 32.76 20.36 -0.25
C LEU A 221 34.07 20.37 0.55
N PRO A 222 35.25 20.27 -0.10
CA PRO A 222 36.50 20.54 0.58
C PRO A 222 36.47 21.99 1.12
N ALA A 223 36.97 22.18 2.33
CA ALA A 223 37.04 23.49 2.97
C ALA A 223 37.74 24.50 2.05
N ALA A 224 37.18 25.70 1.94
CA ALA A 224 37.72 26.75 1.10
C ALA A 224 39.11 27.17 1.64
N ALA A 225 40.17 26.86 0.88
CA ALA A 225 41.43 27.55 1.06
C ALA A 225 41.24 29.02 0.63
N SER A 226 41.68 29.95 1.48
CA SER A 226 41.43 31.40 1.38
C SER A 226 42.25 32.11 0.29
N ASP A 227 43.17 31.41 -0.39
CA ASP A 227 44.08 31.94 -1.43
C ASP A 227 43.89 31.17 -2.74
N GLY A 228 42.70 31.25 -3.34
CA GLY A 228 42.43 30.72 -4.69
C GLY A 228 42.62 31.79 -5.75
N SER A 229 43.11 31.42 -6.94
CA SER A 229 43.07 32.34 -8.09
C SER A 229 41.62 32.64 -8.50
N GLU A 230 41.37 33.77 -9.16
CA GLU A 230 40.01 34.10 -9.67
C GLU A 230 39.44 32.98 -10.56
N GLN A 231 40.31 32.28 -11.31
CA GLN A 231 39.93 31.12 -12.11
C GLN A 231 39.45 29.96 -11.24
N GLU A 232 40.13 29.69 -10.14
CA GLU A 232 39.73 28.67 -9.18
C GLU A 232 38.41 29.03 -8.50
N GLU A 233 38.19 30.30 -8.14
CA GLU A 233 36.92 30.76 -7.58
C GLU A 233 35.75 30.57 -8.55
N ARG A 234 35.94 30.90 -9.83
CA ARG A 234 34.95 30.67 -10.90
C ARG A 234 34.62 29.19 -11.06
N LEU A 235 35.64 28.31 -11.06
CA LEU A 235 35.44 26.85 -11.13
C LEU A 235 34.75 26.30 -9.88
N ARG A 236 35.11 26.78 -8.69
CA ARG A 236 34.41 26.45 -7.42
C ARG A 236 32.97 26.96 -7.42
N GLY A 237 32.69 28.09 -8.06
CA GLY A 237 31.33 28.60 -8.27
C GLY A 237 30.51 27.64 -9.13
N LEU A 238 31.07 27.25 -10.28
CA LEU A 238 30.42 26.31 -11.20
C LEU A 238 30.13 24.95 -10.55
N GLU A 239 31.06 24.43 -9.73
CA GLU A 239 30.83 23.20 -8.98
C GLU A 239 29.70 23.34 -7.94
N ARG A 240 29.64 24.46 -7.21
CA ARG A 240 28.56 24.73 -6.25
C ARG A 240 27.21 24.79 -6.94
N ASP A 241 27.15 25.44 -8.10
CA ASP A 241 25.93 25.51 -8.90
C ASP A 241 25.50 24.12 -9.40
N ALA A 242 26.45 23.32 -9.91
CA ALA A 242 26.17 21.95 -10.33
C ALA A 242 25.61 21.09 -9.18
N ARG A 243 26.21 21.16 -7.99
CA ARG A 243 25.72 20.45 -6.80
C ARG A 243 24.30 20.87 -6.41
N ARG A 244 24.02 22.19 -6.45
CA ARG A 244 22.70 22.73 -6.12
C ARG A 244 21.66 22.26 -7.13
N GLU A 245 21.94 22.33 -8.42
CA GLU A 245 21.02 21.87 -9.46
C GLU A 245 20.79 20.35 -9.38
N ILE A 246 21.83 19.54 -9.13
CA ILE A 246 21.68 18.09 -8.91
C ILE A 246 20.79 17.80 -7.69
N ALA A 247 21.03 18.48 -6.56
CA ALA A 247 20.25 18.28 -5.35
C ALA A 247 18.77 18.69 -5.55
N ALA A 248 18.54 19.83 -6.22
CA ALA A 248 17.19 20.30 -6.55
C ALA A 248 16.45 19.32 -7.47
N LEU A 249 17.13 18.80 -8.50
CA LEU A 249 16.56 17.83 -9.42
C LEU A 249 16.14 16.55 -8.69
N ARG A 250 16.97 16.05 -7.77
CA ARG A 250 16.63 14.86 -6.98
C ARG A 250 15.47 15.09 -6.05
N ALA A 251 15.48 16.21 -5.32
CA ALA A 251 14.38 16.56 -4.43
C ALA A 251 13.05 16.64 -5.22
N GLN A 252 13.08 17.20 -6.42
CA GLN A 252 11.92 17.25 -7.30
C GLN A 252 11.42 15.84 -7.70
N TYR A 253 12.32 14.92 -8.07
CA TYR A 253 11.92 13.57 -8.47
C TYR A 253 11.49 12.71 -7.27
N GLU A 254 12.07 12.92 -6.09
CA GLU A 254 11.63 12.30 -4.84
C GLU A 254 10.25 12.80 -4.42
N GLU A 255 9.99 14.11 -4.55
CA GLU A 255 8.67 14.70 -4.32
C GLU A 255 7.63 14.13 -5.29
N LYS A 256 7.96 14.04 -6.59
CA LYS A 256 7.10 13.39 -7.59
C LYS A 256 6.82 11.92 -7.24
N ALA A 257 7.82 11.16 -6.83
CA ALA A 257 7.64 9.76 -6.44
C ALA A 257 6.77 9.61 -5.17
N ARG A 258 6.77 10.61 -4.28
CA ARG A 258 5.96 10.66 -3.06
C ARG A 258 4.61 11.36 -3.20
N ALA A 259 4.29 11.90 -4.38
CA ALA A 259 2.99 12.50 -4.68
C ALA A 259 1.91 11.40 -4.82
N LEU A 260 1.54 10.82 -3.68
CA LEU A 260 0.65 9.68 -3.58
C LEU A 260 -0.76 10.08 -3.14
N ASP A 261 -1.74 9.60 -3.88
CA ASP A 261 -3.16 9.71 -3.56
C ASP A 261 -3.70 8.34 -3.11
N GLU A 262 -4.42 8.31 -1.98
CA GLU A 262 -5.20 7.13 -1.57
C GLU A 262 -6.52 7.10 -2.35
N TYR A 263 -6.80 5.97 -2.99
CA TYR A 263 -8.05 5.74 -3.67
C TYR A 263 -8.75 4.50 -3.10
N ARG A 264 -10.05 4.61 -2.86
CA ARG A 264 -10.86 3.55 -2.27
C ARG A 264 -11.75 2.93 -3.33
N LEU A 265 -11.54 1.64 -3.59
CA LEU A 265 -12.37 0.86 -4.48
C LEU A 265 -13.46 0.15 -3.68
N HIS A 266 -14.70 0.56 -3.92
CA HIS A 266 -15.87 -0.17 -3.42
C HIS A 266 -16.24 -1.29 -4.39
N PRO A 267 -16.69 -2.45 -3.88
CA PRO A 267 -17.17 -3.52 -4.74
C PRO A 267 -18.47 -3.11 -5.44
N ASN A 268 -18.74 -3.68 -6.62
CA ASN A 268 -20.08 -3.61 -7.20
C ASN A 268 -20.91 -4.81 -6.77
N LEU A 269 -22.24 -4.68 -6.88
CA LEU A 269 -23.17 -5.77 -6.55
C LEU A 269 -22.85 -7.08 -7.29
N LYS A 270 -22.49 -6.98 -8.57
CA LYS A 270 -22.18 -8.13 -9.44
C LYS A 270 -20.88 -8.86 -9.09
N ASP A 271 -20.00 -8.20 -8.34
CA ASP A 271 -18.66 -8.68 -7.99
C ASP A 271 -18.68 -9.47 -6.66
N ILE A 272 -19.83 -9.51 -5.99
CA ILE A 272 -20.02 -10.14 -4.68
C ILE A 272 -20.66 -11.52 -4.90
N HIS A 273 -19.97 -12.57 -4.46
CA HIS A 273 -20.39 -13.96 -4.61
C HIS A 273 -20.44 -14.66 -3.25
N PHE A 274 -21.61 -15.17 -2.86
CA PHE A 274 -21.71 -16.01 -1.67
C PHE A 274 -21.13 -17.38 -1.95
N VAL A 275 -20.14 -17.76 -1.14
CA VAL A 275 -19.56 -19.12 -1.16
C VAL A 275 -20.37 -20.03 -0.25
N ARG A 276 -20.75 -19.52 0.92
CA ARG A 276 -21.54 -20.23 1.92
C ARG A 276 -22.27 -19.26 2.82
N SER A 277 -23.48 -19.58 3.24
CA SER A 277 -24.24 -18.85 4.25
C SER A 277 -24.98 -19.83 5.15
N GLY A 278 -25.32 -19.42 6.37
CA GLY A 278 -26.04 -20.28 7.31
C GLY A 278 -26.00 -19.76 8.73
N VAL A 279 -26.22 -20.67 9.69
CA VAL A 279 -26.11 -20.38 11.11
C VAL A 279 -24.82 -20.97 11.65
N LEU A 280 -23.97 -20.11 12.21
CA LEU A 280 -22.75 -20.49 12.91
C LEU A 280 -22.95 -20.39 14.41
N TRP A 281 -22.77 -21.51 15.10
CA TRP A 281 -22.63 -21.54 16.54
C TRP A 281 -21.17 -21.25 16.90
N MET A 282 -20.96 -20.20 17.70
CA MET A 282 -19.64 -19.82 18.18
C MET A 282 -19.66 -19.45 19.68
N PRO A 283 -18.52 -19.55 20.39
CA PRO A 283 -18.46 -19.23 21.81
C PRO A 283 -18.92 -17.79 22.09
N ARG A 284 -19.65 -17.58 23.18
CA ARG A 284 -20.22 -16.26 23.53
C ARG A 284 -19.19 -15.12 23.61
N GLY A 285 -17.93 -15.42 23.94
CA GLY A 285 -16.84 -14.45 24.07
C GLY A 285 -15.89 -14.38 22.88
N ALA A 286 -16.23 -15.00 21.75
CA ALA A 286 -15.45 -14.98 20.52
C ALA A 286 -15.87 -13.85 19.57
#